data_AF-A0A1T1C8W3-F1
#
_entry.id   AF-A0A1T1C8W3-F1
#
_cell.length_a   1.000
_cell.length_b   1.000
_cell.length_c   1.000
_cell.angle_alpha   90.00
_cell.angle_beta   90.00
_cell.angle_gamma   90.00
#
_symmetry.space_group_name_H-M   'P 1'
#
loop_
_entity.id
_entity.type
_entity.pdbx_description
1 polymer ?
#
loop_
_entity_poly.entity_id
_entity_poly.type
_entity_poly.pdbx_seq_one_letter_code
_entity_poly.pdbx_strand_id
1 'polypeptide(L)'
;MEKRSNKWKVGFWIYFAISIISILYLFVKNNSNEVTLAFTKMDKILIEQDFKMISEIVNKTDLSKTEILNEIVKDKLYKIENTENNKIEVGKVILNFEKEKLVKIEIKNSEVDLLLNGK
;
A
#
# COMPACT_ATOMS: atom_id res chain seq x y z
N MET A 1 -23.49 -59.04 -26.09
CA MET A 1 -23.67 -57.59 -25.82
C MET A 1 -22.48 -57.12 -24.99
N GLU A 2 -21.52 -56.49 -25.66
CA GLU A 2 -20.28 -56.05 -25.04
C GLU A 2 -20.58 -54.86 -24.10
N LYS A 3 -20.40 -55.05 -22.79
CA LYS A 3 -20.61 -54.03 -21.76
C LYS A 3 -19.46 -53.02 -21.81
N ARG A 4 -19.22 -52.39 -22.96
CA ARG A 4 -18.25 -51.31 -23.08
C ARG A 4 -18.83 -50.06 -22.46
N SER A 5 -17.95 -49.37 -21.72
CA SER A 5 -17.99 -47.94 -21.52
C SER A 5 -18.93 -47.39 -20.43
N ASN A 6 -18.32 -47.14 -19.28
CA ASN A 6 -18.65 -45.97 -18.44
C ASN A 6 -17.39 -45.32 -17.83
N LYS A 7 -16.23 -45.98 -17.87
CA LYS A 7 -14.96 -45.45 -17.35
C LYS A 7 -14.54 -44.13 -18.01
N TRP A 8 -14.76 -43.98 -19.33
CA TRP A 8 -14.44 -42.74 -20.04
C TRP A 8 -15.34 -41.58 -19.63
N LYS A 9 -16.64 -41.83 -19.41
CA LYS A 9 -17.58 -40.81 -18.91
C LYS A 9 -17.18 -40.34 -17.50
N VAL A 10 -16.80 -41.27 -16.62
CA VAL A 10 -16.33 -40.92 -15.26
C VAL A 10 -15.06 -40.08 -15.31
N GLY A 11 -14.07 -40.47 -16.14
CA GLY A 11 -12.86 -39.66 -16.35
C GLY A 11 -13.17 -38.27 -16.87
N PHE A 12 -14.07 -38.16 -17.86
CA PHE A 12 -14.52 -36.87 -18.39
C PHE A 12 -15.13 -35.97 -17.29
N TRP A 13 -16.01 -36.51 -16.46
CA TRP A 13 -16.63 -35.75 -15.37
C TRP A 13 -15.63 -35.30 -14.31
N ILE A 14 -14.62 -36.11 -13.99
CA ILE A 14 -13.55 -35.73 -13.05
C ILE A 14 -12.70 -34.58 -13.63
N TYR A 15 -12.28 -34.69 -14.89
CA TYR A 15 -11.53 -33.62 -15.55
C TYR A 15 -12.36 -32.34 -15.69
N PHE A 16 -13.65 -32.47 -15.98
CA PHE A 16 -14.56 -31.34 -16.08
C PHE A 16 -14.73 -30.63 -14.74
N ALA A 17 -14.91 -31.38 -13.64
CA ALA A 17 -15.00 -30.81 -12.30
C ALA A 17 -13.72 -30.06 -11.89
N ILE A 18 -12.54 -30.65 -12.14
CA ILE A 18 -11.24 -30.01 -11.88
C ILE A 18 -11.09 -28.72 -12.69
N SER A 19 -11.52 -28.73 -13.95
CA SER A 19 -11.46 -27.56 -14.83
C SER A 19 -12.34 -26.42 -14.31
N ILE A 20 -13.57 -26.71 -13.89
CA ILE A 20 -14.47 -25.72 -13.28
C ILE A 20 -13.85 -25.13 -12.01
N ILE A 21 -13.32 -25.96 -11.12
CA ILE A 21 -12.69 -25.50 -9.87
C ILE A 21 -11.50 -24.58 -10.18
N SER A 22 -10.70 -24.94 -11.19
CA SER A 22 -9.54 -24.15 -11.61
C SER A 22 -9.95 -22.79 -12.17
N ILE A 23 -11.01 -22.75 -12.99
CA ILE A 23 -11.55 -21.49 -13.54
C ILE A 23 -12.08 -20.60 -12.42
N LEU A 24 -12.84 -21.16 -11.47
CA LEU A 24 -13.37 -20.40 -10.33
C LEU A 24 -12.24 -19.85 -9.45
N TYR A 25 -11.20 -20.65 -9.18
CA TYR A 25 -10.04 -20.22 -8.43
C TYR A 25 -9.28 -19.08 -9.12
N LEU A 26 -9.03 -19.20 -10.42
CA LEU A 26 -8.37 -18.15 -11.21
C LEU A 26 -9.21 -16.88 -11.26
N PHE A 27 -10.53 -16.99 -11.37
CA PHE A 27 -11.43 -15.86 -11.38
C PHE A 27 -11.38 -15.09 -10.06
N VAL A 28 -11.51 -15.77 -8.92
CA VAL A 28 -11.42 -15.13 -7.59
C VAL A 28 -10.06 -14.47 -7.40
N LYS A 29 -8.97 -15.18 -7.73
CA LYS A 29 -7.60 -14.67 -7.60
C LYS A 29 -7.33 -13.45 -8.49
N ASN A 30 -7.83 -13.43 -9.72
CA ASN A 30 -7.59 -12.32 -10.62
C ASN A 30 -8.31 -11.04 -10.16
N ASN A 31 -9.56 -11.17 -9.71
CA ASN A 31 -10.31 -10.03 -9.16
C ASN A 31 -9.66 -9.48 -7.88
N SER A 32 -9.19 -10.34 -6.97
CA SER A 32 -8.48 -9.88 -5.77
C SER A 32 -7.19 -9.15 -6.13
N ASN A 33 -6.45 -9.62 -7.14
CA ASN A 33 -5.21 -9.00 -7.58
C ASN A 33 -5.42 -7.64 -8.23
N GLU A 34 -6.46 -7.47 -9.06
CA GLU A 34 -6.75 -6.19 -9.72
C GLU A 34 -7.17 -5.11 -8.73
N VAL A 35 -8.06 -5.45 -7.79
CA VAL A 35 -8.49 -4.55 -6.73
C VAL A 35 -7.29 -4.14 -5.87
N THR A 36 -6.47 -5.10 -5.46
CA THR A 36 -5.29 -4.83 -4.64
C THR A 36 -4.29 -3.95 -5.38
N LEU A 37 -4.04 -4.22 -6.67
CA LEU A 37 -3.12 -3.44 -7.49
C LEU A 37 -3.62 -2.02 -7.74
N ALA A 38 -4.94 -1.82 -7.85
CA ALA A 38 -5.54 -0.49 -7.92
C ALA A 38 -5.35 0.28 -6.61
N PHE A 39 -5.59 -0.35 -5.45
CA PHE A 39 -5.35 0.28 -4.15
C PHE A 39 -3.87 0.60 -3.91
N THR A 40 -2.94 -0.30 -4.21
CA THR A 40 -1.50 -0.04 -4.10
C THR A 40 -1.07 1.12 -5.00
N LYS A 41 -1.61 1.22 -6.23
CA LYS A 41 -1.33 2.36 -7.11
C LYS A 41 -1.86 3.67 -6.55
N MET A 42 -3.09 3.69 -6.04
CA MET A 42 -3.66 4.89 -5.42
C MET A 42 -2.87 5.32 -4.19
N ASP A 43 -2.53 4.37 -3.32
CA ASP A 43 -1.70 4.62 -2.14
C ASP A 43 -0.34 5.20 -2.51
N LYS A 44 0.31 4.65 -3.55
CA LYS A 44 1.59 5.16 -4.03
C LYS A 44 1.48 6.60 -4.54
N ILE A 45 0.42 6.92 -5.29
CA ILE A 45 0.20 8.27 -5.81
C ILE A 45 0.00 9.26 -4.65
N LEU A 46 -0.80 8.90 -3.66
CA LEU A 46 -1.03 9.72 -2.47
C LEU A 46 0.28 9.94 -1.70
N ILE A 47 1.06 8.89 -1.48
CA ILE A 47 2.37 8.98 -0.82
C ILE A 47 3.35 9.86 -1.61
N GLU A 48 3.39 9.74 -2.93
CA GLU A 48 4.25 10.58 -3.79
C GLU A 48 3.83 12.06 -3.73
N GLN A 49 2.52 12.33 -3.68
CA GLN A 49 1.99 13.69 -3.52
C GLN A 49 2.34 14.28 -2.15
N ASP A 50 2.10 13.52 -1.07
CA ASP A 50 2.44 13.93 0.30
C ASP A 50 3.94 14.19 0.43
N PHE A 51 4.77 13.30 -0.09
CA PHE A 51 6.23 13.44 -0.09
C PHE A 51 6.68 14.67 -0.86
N LYS A 52 6.14 14.91 -2.07
CA LYS A 52 6.50 16.08 -2.88
C LYS A 52 6.13 17.38 -2.17
N MET A 53 4.93 17.45 -1.60
CA MET A 53 4.47 18.63 -0.88
C MET A 53 5.34 18.91 0.35
N ILE A 54 5.62 17.89 1.16
CA ILE A 54 6.47 18.05 2.34
C ILE A 54 7.91 18.40 1.94
N SER A 55 8.44 17.79 0.88
CA SER A 55 9.76 18.14 0.35
C SER A 55 9.81 19.58 -0.18
N GLU A 56 8.74 20.08 -0.80
CA GLU A 56 8.66 21.48 -1.24
C GLU A 56 8.60 22.45 -0.06
N ILE A 57 7.85 22.12 0.99
CA ILE A 57 7.81 22.89 2.24
C ILE A 57 9.24 22.93 2.79
N VAL A 58 9.84 21.78 3.09
CA VAL A 58 11.19 21.68 3.64
C VAL A 58 12.24 22.38 2.77
N ASN A 59 12.22 22.21 1.44
CA ASN A 59 13.26 22.81 0.58
C ASN A 59 13.11 24.32 0.37
N LYS A 60 11.90 24.87 0.48
CA LYS A 60 11.71 26.33 0.42
C LYS A 60 12.23 27.04 1.65
N THR A 61 12.53 26.29 2.70
CA THR A 61 12.66 26.85 4.02
C THR A 61 13.82 26.22 4.78
N ASP A 62 14.83 27.02 5.13
CA ASP A 62 15.89 26.66 6.08
C ASP A 62 15.34 26.61 7.53
N LEU A 63 14.07 26.23 7.68
CA LEU A 63 13.24 26.39 8.85
C LEU A 63 13.55 25.29 9.89
N SER A 64 13.48 25.72 11.14
CA SER A 64 13.57 24.87 12.32
C SER A 64 12.39 23.89 12.42
N LYS A 65 12.55 22.81 13.20
CA LYS A 65 11.48 21.82 13.48
C LYS A 65 10.11 22.46 13.78
N THR A 66 10.09 23.55 14.56
CA THR A 66 8.88 24.26 14.98
C THR A 66 8.19 25.01 13.85
N GLU A 67 8.96 25.53 12.91
CA GLU A 67 8.43 26.29 11.79
C GLU A 67 7.88 25.36 10.70
N ILE A 68 8.53 24.22 10.47
CA ILE A 68 7.98 23.14 9.62
C ILE A 68 6.64 22.65 10.20
N LEU A 69 6.56 22.45 11.51
CA LEU A 69 5.30 22.10 12.20
C LEU A 69 4.22 23.15 11.97
N ASN A 70 4.55 24.42 12.17
CA ASN A 70 3.59 25.51 12.01
C ASN A 70 3.04 25.59 10.59
N GLU A 71 3.89 25.43 9.57
CA GLU A 71 3.42 25.49 8.18
C GLU A 71 2.55 24.28 7.82
N ILE A 72 2.92 23.08 8.28
CA ILE A 72 2.12 21.84 8.09
C ILE A 72 0.75 21.93 8.79
N VAL A 73 0.70 22.46 10.02
CA VAL A 73 -0.55 22.66 10.78
C VAL A 73 -1.41 23.77 10.16
N LYS A 74 -0.78 24.86 9.72
CA LYS A 74 -1.45 26.01 9.13
C LYS A 74 -2.16 25.65 7.83
N ASP A 75 -1.56 24.77 7.03
CA ASP A 75 -2.21 24.25 5.82
C ASP A 75 -3.42 23.34 6.14
N LYS A 76 -3.59 22.88 7.39
CA LYS A 76 -4.67 21.97 7.85
C LYS A 76 -4.78 20.66 7.06
N LEU A 77 -3.87 20.39 6.14
CA LEU A 77 -3.93 19.23 5.25
C LEU A 77 -3.52 17.94 5.96
N TYR A 78 -2.78 18.04 7.06
CA TYR A 78 -2.27 16.88 7.78
C TYR A 78 -2.55 16.95 9.27
N LYS A 79 -2.97 15.81 9.81
CA LYS A 79 -3.05 15.59 11.25
C LYS A 79 -1.68 15.07 11.70
N ILE A 80 -1.07 15.75 12.66
CA ILE A 80 0.14 15.26 13.30
C ILE A 80 -0.28 14.19 14.29
N GLU A 81 0.17 12.96 14.07
CA GLU A 81 -0.22 11.81 14.88
C GLU A 81 0.74 11.58 16.05
N ASN A 82 2.03 11.85 15.86
CA ASN A 82 3.04 11.68 16.89
C ASN A 82 4.19 12.68 16.70
N THR A 83 4.61 13.30 17.80
CA THR A 83 5.70 14.28 17.86
C THR A 83 6.68 13.82 18.93
N GLU A 84 7.40 12.72 18.66
CA GLU A 84 8.56 12.40 19.46
C GLU A 84 9.65 13.47 19.23
N ASN A 85 10.56 13.64 20.21
CA ASN A 85 11.54 14.73 20.17
C ASN A 85 12.35 14.78 18.87
N ASN A 86 12.55 13.65 18.18
CA ASN A 86 13.29 13.57 16.93
C ASN A 86 12.46 13.08 15.73
N LYS A 87 11.16 12.81 15.89
CA LYS A 87 10.31 12.28 14.82
C LYS A 87 8.97 12.98 14.78
N ILE A 88 8.55 13.41 13.60
CA ILE A 88 7.22 13.96 13.37
C ILE A 88 6.53 13.12 12.31
N GLU A 89 5.38 12.55 12.65
CA GLU A 89 4.55 11.81 11.71
C GLU A 89 3.48 12.73 11.11
N VAL A 90 3.46 12.80 9.79
CA VAL A 90 2.57 13.64 8.97
C VAL A 90 1.90 12.72 7.95
N GLY A 91 0.72 12.20 8.29
CA GLY A 91 0.03 11.20 7.47
C GLY A 91 0.89 9.94 7.28
N LYS A 92 1.24 9.61 6.02
CA LYS A 92 2.10 8.47 5.68
C LYS A 92 3.59 8.81 5.60
N VAL A 93 4.00 10.02 5.99
CA VAL A 93 5.41 10.46 5.94
C VAL A 93 5.92 10.71 7.35
N ILE A 94 7.16 10.28 7.62
CA ILE A 94 7.87 10.44 8.87
C ILE A 94 9.06 11.36 8.63
N LEU A 95 9.09 12.46 9.38
CA LEU A 95 10.16 13.45 9.35
C LEU A 95 11.08 13.22 10.53
N ASN A 96 12.33 12.86 10.26
CA ASN A 96 13.36 12.63 11.26
C ASN A 96 14.25 13.87 11.41
N PHE A 97 14.37 14.36 12.63
CA PHE A 97 15.12 15.54 13.01
C PHE A 97 16.30 15.17 13.91
N GLU A 98 17.47 15.74 13.62
CA GLU A 98 18.61 15.74 14.55
C GLU A 98 19.01 17.18 14.84
N LYS A 99 19.18 17.53 16.13
CA LYS A 99 19.57 18.87 16.57
C LYS A 99 18.72 19.98 15.88
N GLU A 100 17.40 19.76 15.85
CA GLU A 100 16.39 20.66 15.27
C GLU A 100 16.42 20.82 13.74
N LYS A 101 17.32 20.13 13.04
CA LYS A 101 17.37 20.09 11.58
C LYS A 101 16.80 18.80 11.03
N LEU A 102 16.08 18.89 9.92
CA LEU A 102 15.60 17.72 9.22
C LEU A 102 16.79 16.98 8.59
N VAL A 103 16.94 15.70 8.94
CA VAL A 103 18.00 14.85 8.41
C VAL A 103 17.45 13.87 7.38
N LYS A 104 16.23 13.37 7.62
CA LYS A 104 15.68 12.31 6.79
C LYS A 104 14.16 12.39 6.71
N ILE A 105 13.65 12.09 5.52
CA ILE A 105 12.23 11.88 5.27
C ILE A 105 12.05 10.39 4.96
N GLU A 106 11.17 9.72 5.70
CA GLU A 106 10.82 8.32 5.53
C GLU A 106 9.33 8.18 5.24
N ILE A 107 8.94 7.12 4.56
CA ILE A 107 7.53 6.81 4.32
C ILE A 107 7.12 5.72 5.31
N LYS A 108 6.04 5.95 6.04
CA LYS A 108 5.39 4.95 6.89
C LYS A 108 4.84 3.86 5.97
N ASN A 109 5.31 2.63 6.13
CA ASN A 109 4.80 1.51 5.34
C ASN A 109 3.27 1.45 5.46
N SER A 110 2.58 1.40 4.32
CA SER A 110 1.14 1.22 4.30
C SER A 110 0.80 -0.16 4.87
N GLU A 111 -0.31 -0.29 5.60
CA GLU A 111 -0.84 -1.61 6.00
C GLU A 111 -0.99 -2.55 4.80
N VAL A 112 -1.25 -1.99 3.61
CA VAL A 112 -1.32 -2.75 2.36
C VAL A 112 0.03 -3.38 1.99
N ASP A 113 1.15 -2.69 2.21
CA ASP A 113 2.49 -3.25 1.96
C ASP A 113 2.85 -4.34 2.96
N LEU A 114 2.40 -4.22 4.22
CA LEU A 114 2.57 -5.26 5.24
C LEU A 114 1.71 -6.50 4.95
N LEU A 115 0.51 -6.33 4.40
CA LEU A 115 -0.37 -7.43 4.00
C LEU A 115 0.09 -8.10 2.69
N LEU A 116 0.77 -7.36 1.80
CA LEU A 116 1.27 -7.88 0.53
C LEU A 116 2.65 -8.54 0.62
N ASN A 117 3.56 -7.96 1.41
CA ASN A 117 4.94 -8.42 1.57
C ASN A 117 5.19 -9.12 2.91
N GLY A 118 4.16 -9.29 3.75
CA GLY A 118 4.17 -10.10 4.96
C GLY A 118 4.23 -11.59 4.64
N LYS A 119 5.37 -12.03 4.10
CA LYS A 119 5.76 -13.43 3.99
C LYS A 119 7.22 -13.60 4.34
#